data_AF-A0AA91A6A9-F1
#
_entry.id   AF-A0AA91A6A9-F1
#
_cell.length_a   1.000
_cell.length_b   1.000
_cell.length_c   1.000
_cell.angle_alpha   90.00
_cell.angle_beta   90.00
_cell.angle_gamma   90.00
#
_symmetry.space_group_name_H-M   'P 1'
#
loop_
_entity.id
_entity.type
_entity.pdbx_description
1 polymer ?
#
loop_
_entity_poly.entity_id
_entity_poly.type
_entity_poly.pdbx_seq_one_letter_code
_entity_poly.pdbx_strand_id
1 'polypeptide(L)'
;MMKKSRNRRRRTAKLNIKDIFNINFFITEGKQMNAHKVELKFQRDNKVVASVVYIDDAPHKQTIIRWYDHRYYALPYGAKEAKPLNMTLAKLKTINKD
;
A
#
# COMPACT_ATOMS: atom_id res chain seq x y z
N MET A 1 39.19 25.67 3.60
CA MET A 1 38.67 24.92 2.41
C MET A 1 37.81 23.75 2.91
N MET A 2 36.48 23.84 2.79
CA MET A 2 35.54 22.90 3.41
C MET A 2 35.34 21.66 2.50
N LYS A 3 35.85 20.49 2.93
CA LYS A 3 35.65 19.21 2.22
C LYS A 3 34.18 18.76 2.33
N LYS A 4 33.42 18.85 1.23
CA LYS A 4 32.12 18.17 1.01
C LYS A 4 32.42 16.70 0.63
N SER A 5 31.65 15.65 0.94
CA SER A 5 30.36 15.48 1.61
C SER A 5 30.26 14.07 2.20
N ARG A 6 29.48 13.95 3.29
CA ARG A 6 29.11 12.76 4.06
C ARG A 6 28.78 11.53 3.20
N ASN A 7 29.38 10.38 3.55
CA ASN A 7 28.93 9.04 3.17
C ASN A 7 27.47 8.82 3.62
N ARG A 8 26.52 9.22 2.78
CA ARG A 8 25.09 8.97 2.98
C ARG A 8 24.82 7.54 2.53
N ARG A 9 25.12 6.55 3.38
CA ARG A 9 24.67 5.17 3.21
C ARG A 9 23.16 5.24 2.96
N ARG A 10 22.71 4.96 1.74
CA ARG A 10 21.28 4.83 1.42
C ARG A 10 20.74 3.77 2.38
N ARG A 11 20.02 4.17 3.43
CA ARG A 11 19.21 3.25 4.21
C ARG A 11 18.10 2.80 3.28
N THR A 12 18.34 1.74 2.52
CA THR A 12 17.25 1.01 1.88
C THR A 12 16.45 0.42 3.04
N ALA A 13 15.35 1.08 3.42
CA ALA A 13 14.42 0.51 4.38
C ALA A 13 13.90 -0.78 3.76
N LYS A 14 14.40 -1.93 4.25
CA LYS A 14 13.92 -3.24 3.82
C LYS A 14 12.79 -3.61 4.78
N LEU A 15 11.64 -3.99 4.22
CA LEU A 15 10.56 -4.58 4.99
C LEU A 15 11.09 -5.84 5.66
N ASN A 16 10.97 -5.92 6.98
CA ASN A 16 11.38 -7.10 7.72
C ASN A 16 10.26 -8.18 7.63
N ILE A 17 10.58 -9.43 7.98
CA ILE A 17 9.63 -10.55 7.90
C ILE A 17 8.40 -10.31 8.80
N LYS A 18 8.55 -9.67 9.97
CA LYS A 18 7.44 -9.31 10.85
C LYS A 18 6.53 -8.26 10.21
N ASP A 19 7.09 -7.28 9.49
CA ASP A 19 6.32 -6.27 8.76
C ASP A 19 5.47 -6.93 7.67
N ILE A 20 6.05 -7.88 6.93
CA ILE A 20 5.34 -8.66 5.90
C ILE A 20 4.23 -9.50 6.53
N PHE A 21 4.51 -10.17 7.66
CA PHE A 21 3.51 -10.97 8.37
C PHE A 21 2.34 -10.13 8.88
N ASN A 22 2.64 -8.98 9.49
CA ASN A 22 1.61 -8.05 9.97
C ASN A 22 0.75 -7.51 8.80
N ILE A 23 1.37 -7.16 7.68
CA ILE A 23 0.63 -6.72 6.49
C ILE A 23 -0.30 -7.84 5.99
N ASN A 24 0.19 -9.08 5.90
CA ASN A 24 -0.64 -10.23 5.49
C ASN A 24 -1.79 -10.47 6.46
N PHE A 25 -1.56 -10.36 7.77
CA PHE A 25 -2.59 -10.48 8.79
C PHE A 25 -3.68 -9.43 8.57
N PHE A 26 -3.32 -8.14 8.46
CA PHE A 26 -4.30 -7.08 8.26
C PHE A 26 -5.06 -7.16 6.94
N ILE A 27 -4.41 -7.63 5.86
CA ILE A 27 -5.11 -7.89 4.58
C ILE A 27 -6.14 -9.01 4.76
N THR A 28 -5.78 -10.07 5.50
CA THR A 28 -6.65 -11.24 5.70
C THR A 28 -7.83 -10.89 6.59
N GLU A 29 -7.59 -10.25 7.73
CA GLU A 29 -8.63 -9.75 8.63
C GLU A 29 -9.52 -8.72 7.93
N GLY A 30 -8.93 -7.78 7.19
CA GLY A 30 -9.67 -6.80 6.40
C GLY A 30 -10.61 -7.42 5.37
N LYS A 31 -10.18 -8.49 4.70
CA LYS A 31 -11.03 -9.28 3.79
C LYS A 31 -12.14 -10.02 4.54
N GLN A 32 -11.87 -10.57 5.73
CA GLN A 32 -12.87 -11.24 6.55
C GLN A 32 -13.94 -10.27 7.08
N MET A 33 -13.58 -9.02 7.30
CA MET A 33 -14.51 -7.97 7.72
C MET A 33 -15.43 -7.45 6.60
N ASN A 34 -15.36 -8.00 5.38
CA ASN A 34 -16.06 -7.54 4.18
C ASN A 34 -15.91 -6.01 3.97
N ALA A 35 -14.77 -5.45 4.40
CA ALA A 35 -14.54 -4.03 4.34
C ALA A 35 -14.17 -3.64 2.91
N HIS A 36 -14.97 -2.76 2.31
CA HIS A 36 -14.69 -2.21 0.97
C HIS A 36 -13.31 -1.52 0.91
N LYS A 37 -12.84 -0.99 2.04
CA LYS A 37 -11.58 -0.26 2.14
C LYS A 37 -10.89 -0.44 3.49
N VAL A 38 -9.59 -0.74 3.45
CA VAL A 38 -8.72 -0.90 4.63
C VAL A 38 -7.51 0.00 4.47
N GLU A 39 -7.24 0.86 5.45
CA GLU A 39 -6.05 1.71 5.48
C GLU A 39 -5.13 1.31 6.63
N LEU A 40 -3.89 0.93 6.32
CA LEU A 40 -2.84 0.70 7.30
C LEU A 40 -1.93 1.92 7.34
N LYS A 41 -1.74 2.47 8.55
CA LYS A 41 -0.85 3.60 8.81
C LYS A 41 0.32 3.15 9.65
N PHE A 42 1.52 3.30 9.12
CA PHE A 42 2.76 3.10 9.86
C PHE A 42 3.12 4.40 10.55
N GLN A 43 3.23 4.39 11.87
CA GLN A 43 3.53 5.57 12.66
C GLN A 43 4.90 5.46 13.31
N ARG A 44 5.58 6.60 13.44
CA ARG A 44 6.79 6.76 14.24
C ARG A 44 6.66 8.07 15.00
N ASP A 45 6.84 8.03 16.32
CA ASP A 45 6.76 9.20 17.19
C ASP A 45 5.45 10.01 16.96
N ASN A 46 4.31 9.30 16.91
CA ASN A 46 2.97 9.83 16.62
C ASN A 46 2.81 10.52 15.25
N LYS A 47 3.77 10.34 14.33
CA LYS A 47 3.68 10.83 12.94
C LYS A 47 3.52 9.65 11.98
N VAL A 48 2.57 9.75 11.05
CA VAL A 48 2.43 8.77 9.97
C VAL A 48 3.63 8.89 9.04
N VAL A 49 4.44 7.84 8.96
CA VAL A 49 5.63 7.77 8.10
C VAL A 49 5.37 7.06 6.78
N ALA A 50 4.35 6.18 6.74
CA ALA A 50 3.88 5.53 5.52
C ALA A 50 2.42 5.11 5.71
N SER A 51 1.68 4.98 4.62
CA SER A 51 0.38 4.31 4.63
C SER A 51 0.20 3.44 3.41
N VAL A 52 -0.59 2.39 3.54
CA VAL A 52 -1.06 1.58 2.42
C VAL A 52 -2.56 1.44 2.53
N VAL A 53 -3.27 1.65 1.43
CA VAL A 53 -4.71 1.48 1.35
C VAL A 53 -5.00 0.30 0.43
N TYR A 54 -5.79 -0.64 0.92
CA TYR A 54 -6.38 -1.73 0.14
C TYR A 54 -7.83 -1.37 -0.12
N ILE A 55 -8.24 -1.40 -1.38
CA ILE A 55 -9.61 -1.15 -1.79
C ILE A 55 -10.07 -2.37 -2.58
N ASP A 56 -11.20 -2.93 -2.21
CA ASP A 56 -11.75 -4.07 -2.91
C ASP A 56 -12.50 -3.61 -4.16
N ASP A 57 -12.04 -4.04 -5.33
CA ASP A 57 -12.65 -3.74 -6.63
C ASP A 57 -13.31 -5.01 -7.16
N ALA A 58 -14.40 -5.40 -6.47
CA ALA A 58 -15.16 -6.61 -6.74
C ALA A 58 -15.62 -6.74 -8.21
N PRO A 59 -16.10 -5.67 -8.91
CA PRO A 59 -16.49 -5.76 -10.32
C PRO A 59 -15.37 -6.24 -11.24
N HIS A 60 -14.12 -5.90 -10.91
CA HIS A 60 -12.95 -6.28 -11.67
C HIS A 60 -12.17 -7.44 -11.04
N LYS A 61 -12.71 -8.07 -9.99
CA LYS A 61 -12.12 -9.20 -9.25
C LYS A 61 -10.67 -8.94 -8.85
N GLN A 62 -10.39 -7.75 -8.33
CA GLN A 62 -9.05 -7.33 -7.94
C GLN A 62 -9.07 -6.50 -6.66
N THR A 63 -7.94 -6.47 -5.97
CA THR A 63 -7.68 -5.52 -4.89
C THR A 63 -6.78 -4.40 -5.42
N ILE A 64 -7.21 -3.17 -5.24
CA ILE A 64 -6.44 -1.98 -5.59
C ILE A 64 -5.63 -1.57 -4.36
N ILE A 65 -4.32 -1.43 -4.54
CA ILE A 65 -3.38 -1.09 -3.49
C ILE A 65 -2.84 0.31 -3.78
N ARG A 66 -3.15 1.28 -2.93
CA ARG A 66 -2.51 2.60 -2.94
C ARG A 66 -1.36 2.57 -1.96
N TRP A 67 -0.14 2.67 -2.47
CA TRP A 67 1.07 2.69 -1.67
C TRP A 67 1.36 4.08 -1.10
N TYR A 68 2.34 4.19 -0.20
CA TYR A 68 2.61 5.43 0.55
C TYR A 68 3.05 6.60 -0.34
N ASP A 69 3.56 6.32 -1.53
CA ASP A 69 3.99 7.29 -2.53
C ASP A 69 2.86 7.68 -3.50
N HIS A 70 1.61 7.36 -3.14
CA HIS A 70 0.41 7.56 -3.96
C HIS A 70 0.39 6.79 -5.28
N ARG A 71 1.30 5.82 -5.48
CA ARG A 71 1.22 4.91 -6.62
C ARG A 71 0.16 3.84 -6.38
N TYR A 72 -0.50 3.45 -7.45
CA TYR A 72 -1.54 2.44 -7.44
C TYR A 72 -1.04 1.16 -8.06
N TYR A 73 -1.46 0.05 -7.48
CA TYR A 73 -1.21 -1.29 -7.99
C TYR A 73 -2.53 -2.05 -8.00
N ALA A 74 -2.68 -2.96 -8.96
CA ALA A 74 -3.80 -3.88 -9.03
C ALA A 74 -3.28 -5.29 -8.72
N LEU A 75 -3.93 -5.95 -7.76
CA LEU A 75 -3.70 -7.35 -7.42
C LEU A 75 -4.97 -8.15 -7.76
N PRO A 76 -5.03 -8.82 -8.93
CA PRO A 76 -6.13 -9.71 -9.25
C PRO A 76 -6.29 -10.82 -8.22
N TYR A 77 -7.50 -11.26 -7.97
CA TYR A 77 -7.73 -12.39 -7.06
C TYR A 77 -7.01 -13.64 -7.54
N GLY A 78 -6.30 -14.32 -6.62
CA GLY A 78 -5.48 -15.49 -6.93
C GLY A 78 -4.12 -15.17 -7.58
N ALA A 79 -3.83 -13.91 -7.91
CA ALA A 79 -2.50 -13.51 -8.37
C ALA A 79 -1.50 -13.47 -7.21
N LYS A 80 -0.25 -13.83 -7.50
CA LYS A 80 0.86 -13.78 -6.52
C LYS A 80 1.54 -12.40 -6.47
N GLU A 81 1.34 -11.58 -7.49
CA GLU A 81 2.04 -10.30 -7.65
C GLU A 81 1.09 -9.19 -8.09
N ALA A 82 1.28 -8.00 -7.52
CA ALA A 82 0.54 -6.81 -7.89
C ALA A 82 1.26 -6.08 -9.03
N LYS A 83 0.50 -5.63 -10.04
CA LYS A 83 1.03 -4.86 -11.17
C LYS A 83 0.74 -3.38 -11.01
N PRO A 84 1.60 -2.47 -11.50
CA PRO A 84 1.28 -1.05 -11.53
C PRO A 84 -0.05 -0.78 -12.22
N LEU A 85 -0.88 0.05 -11.61
CA LEU A 85 -2.17 0.47 -12.12
C LEU A 85 -2.10 1.97 -12.43
N ASN A 86 -2.27 2.33 -13.70
CA ASN A 86 -2.49 3.72 -14.10
C ASN A 86 -3.88 4.15 -13.62
N MET A 87 -3.92 4.80 -12.46
CA MET A 87 -5.15 5.27 -11.86
C MET A 87 -5.64 6.54 -12.55
N THR A 88 -6.88 6.51 -13.06
CA THR A 88 -7.54 7.67 -13.66
C THR A 88 -8.57 8.26 -12.70
N LEU A 89 -8.90 9.54 -12.87
CA LEU A 89 -9.94 10.21 -12.08
C LEU A 89 -11.30 9.50 -12.20
N ALA A 90 -11.66 9.00 -13.38
CA ALA A 90 -12.89 8.26 -13.59
C ALA A 90 -12.91 6.97 -12.75
N LYS A 91 -11.80 6.21 -12.77
CA LYS A 91 -11.69 4.97 -12.01
C LYS A 91 -11.66 5.22 -10.50
N LEU A 92 -11.01 6.28 -10.05
CA LEU A 92 -11.03 6.68 -8.64
C LEU A 92 -12.45 7.04 -8.17
N LYS A 93 -13.25 7.71 -9.02
CA LYS A 93 -14.65 8.01 -8.71
C LYS A 93 -15.52 6.76 -8.64
N THR A 94 -15.28 5.75 -9.47
CA THR A 94 -16.03 4.49 -9.39
C THR A 94 -15.68 3.69 -8.14
N ILE A 95 -14.41 3.71 -7.73
CA ILE A 95 -13.92 2.99 -6.54
C ILE A 95 -14.36 3.68 -5.24
N ASN A 96 -14.51 5.01 -5.23
CA ASN A 96 -14.97 5.75 -4.05
C ASN A 96 -16.49 5.92 -3.98
N LYS A 97 -17.24 5.42 -4.97
CA LYS A 97 -18.69 5.35 -4.89
C LYS A 97 -19.04 4.11 -4.05
N ASP A 98 -19.11 4.31 -2.75
CA ASP A 98 -19.94 3.47 -1.87
C ASP A 98 -21.41 3.52 -2.34
#